data_AF-A0A1M4MMW8-F1
#
_entry.id   AF-A0A1M4MMW8-F1
#
_cell.length_a   1.000
_cell.length_b   1.000
_cell.length_c   1.000
_cell.angle_alpha   90.00
_cell.angle_beta   90.00
_cell.angle_gamma   90.00
#
_symmetry.space_group_name_H-M   'P 1'
#
loop_
_entity.id
_entity.type
_entity.pdbx_description
1 polymer ?
#
loop_
_entity_poly.entity_id
_entity_poly.type
_entity_poly.pdbx_seq_one_letter_code
_entity_poly.pdbx_strand_id
1 'polypeptide(L)'
;MNFLNDEGKKVGTVSLQSPSIAAYEANAAEALANATFATAMGGVAERDNARESYYAQLKCHDPSSDDYYVTFTRKTVRLSSYQDDAIKGRVETWADAVPALD
;
A
#
# COMPACT_ATOMS: atom_id res chain seq x y z
N MET A 1 -11.43 1.09 -4.71
CA MET A 1 -12.08 2.15 -5.49
C MET A 1 -13.56 2.13 -5.20
N ASN A 2 -14.14 3.30 -4.90
CA ASN A 2 -15.56 3.44 -4.57
C ASN A 2 -16.33 3.89 -5.82
N PHE A 3 -17.64 3.64 -5.82
CA PHE A 3 -18.57 4.24 -6.77
C PHE A 3 -19.56 5.08 -5.99
N LEU A 4 -19.73 6.35 -6.37
CA LEU A 4 -20.57 7.32 -5.67
C LEU A 4 -21.75 7.74 -6.57
N ASN A 5 -22.94 7.90 -6.00
CA ASN A 5 -24.06 8.53 -6.70
C ASN A 5 -23.92 10.06 -6.74
N ASP A 6 -24.88 10.74 -7.36
CA ASP A 6 -24.89 12.21 -7.49
C ASP A 6 -24.94 12.96 -6.14
N GLU A 7 -25.34 12.28 -5.05
CA GLU A 7 -25.37 12.81 -3.68
C GLU A 7 -24.03 12.57 -2.93
N GLY A 8 -23.03 11.96 -3.58
CA GLY A 8 -21.77 11.57 -2.96
C GLY A 8 -21.85 10.32 -2.07
N LYS A 9 -22.98 9.60 -2.08
CA LYS A 9 -23.16 8.37 -1.31
C LYS A 9 -22.54 7.19 -2.03
N LYS A 10 -21.77 6.38 -1.30
CA LYS A 10 -21.20 5.14 -1.83
C LYS A 10 -22.29 4.13 -2.19
N VAL A 11 -22.33 3.76 -3.47
CA VAL A 11 -23.24 2.77 -4.07
C VAL A 11 -22.53 1.47 -4.47
N GLY A 12 -21.20 1.48 -4.55
CA GLY A 12 -20.41 0.29 -4.89
C GLY A 12 -18.94 0.40 -4.50
N THR A 13 -18.22 -0.72 -4.59
CA THR A 13 -16.77 -0.76 -4.40
C THR A 13 -16.14 -1.90 -5.21
N VAL A 14 -14.92 -1.69 -5.68
CA VAL A 14 -14.05 -2.72 -6.25
C VAL A 14 -12.68 -2.67 -5.59
N SER A 15 -12.09 -3.85 -5.38
CA SER A 15 -10.74 -4.02 -4.87
C SER A 15 -9.86 -4.65 -5.96
N LEU A 16 -8.69 -4.08 -6.19
CA LEU A 16 -7.74 -4.52 -7.19
C LEU A 16 -6.50 -5.08 -6.50
N GLN A 17 -6.05 -6.25 -6.92
CA GLN A 17 -4.75 -6.80 -6.56
C GLN A 17 -3.87 -6.80 -7.80
N SER A 18 -2.60 -6.48 -7.65
CA SER A 18 -1.68 -6.32 -8.78
C SER A 18 -0.27 -6.74 -8.38
N PRO A 19 0.53 -7.26 -9.34
CA PRO A 19 1.86 -7.80 -9.04
C PRO A 19 2.92 -6.72 -8.76
N SER A 20 2.63 -5.45 -9.05
CA SER A 20 3.52 -4.31 -8.80
C SER A 20 2.73 -3.02 -8.64
N ILE A 21 3.37 -1.96 -8.13
CA ILE A 21 2.79 -0.62 -8.04
C ILE A 21 2.45 -0.07 -9.43
N ALA A 22 3.35 -0.23 -10.41
CA ALA A 22 3.08 0.21 -11.78
C ALA A 22 1.87 -0.50 -12.40
N ALA A 23 1.71 -1.81 -12.17
CA ALA A 23 0.53 -2.54 -12.61
C ALA A 23 -0.73 -2.11 -11.85
N TYR A 24 -0.62 -1.81 -10.56
CA TYR A 24 -1.73 -1.29 -9.75
C TYR A 24 -2.22 0.05 -10.29
N GLU A 25 -1.33 1.00 -10.55
CA GLU A 25 -1.70 2.32 -11.08
C GLU A 25 -2.38 2.20 -12.45
N ALA A 26 -1.88 1.34 -13.34
CA ALA A 26 -2.51 1.07 -14.63
C ALA A 26 -3.92 0.46 -14.47
N ASN A 27 -4.07 -0.56 -13.61
CA ASN A 27 -5.36 -1.19 -13.34
C ASN A 27 -6.36 -0.23 -12.67
N ALA A 28 -5.88 0.65 -11.79
CA ALA A 28 -6.69 1.68 -11.15
C ALA A 28 -7.19 2.71 -12.16
N ALA A 29 -6.35 3.13 -13.12
CA ALA A 29 -6.76 4.03 -14.21
C ALA A 29 -7.84 3.40 -15.10
N GLU A 30 -7.65 2.13 -15.49
CA GLU A 30 -8.63 1.37 -16.29
C GLU A 30 -9.97 1.24 -15.56
N ALA A 31 -9.96 0.85 -14.29
CA ALA A 31 -11.18 0.69 -13.52
C ALA A 31 -11.87 2.04 -13.22
N LEU A 32 -11.13 3.14 -13.15
CA LEU A 32 -11.67 4.51 -13.01
C LEU A 32 -12.39 4.95 -14.30
N ALA A 33 -11.86 4.59 -15.47
CA ALA A 33 -12.42 4.93 -16.78
C ALA A 33 -13.53 3.95 -17.25
N ASN A 34 -13.79 2.88 -16.50
CA ASN A 34 -14.69 1.82 -16.93
C ASN A 34 -16.17 2.22 -16.82
N ALA A 35 -16.76 2.66 -17.94
CA ALA A 35 -18.17 3.05 -18.02
C ALA A 35 -19.15 1.92 -17.71
N THR A 36 -18.77 0.66 -17.97
CA THR A 36 -19.59 -0.52 -17.64
C THR A 36 -19.71 -0.69 -16.14
N PHE A 37 -18.62 -0.51 -15.38
CA PHE A 37 -18.68 -0.51 -13.93
C PHE A 37 -19.50 0.66 -13.39
N ALA A 38 -19.32 1.86 -13.93
CA ALA A 38 -20.10 3.02 -13.51
C ALA A 38 -21.62 2.78 -13.67
N THR A 39 -22.02 2.23 -14.83
CA THR A 39 -23.42 1.89 -15.13
C THR A 39 -23.94 0.78 -14.21
N ALA A 40 -23.18 -0.31 -14.04
CA ALA A 40 -23.58 -1.44 -13.23
C ALA A 40 -23.69 -1.09 -11.74
N MET A 41 -22.83 -0.20 -11.25
CA MET A 41 -22.80 0.24 -9.85
C MET A 41 -23.77 1.41 -9.58
N GLY A 42 -24.29 2.07 -10.61
CA GLY A 42 -25.20 3.21 -10.47
C GLY A 42 -24.51 4.48 -9.94
N GLY A 43 -23.25 4.70 -10.31
CA GLY A 43 -22.47 5.84 -9.82
C GLY A 43 -21.14 6.05 -10.56
N VAL A 44 -20.41 7.09 -10.21
CA VAL A 44 -19.11 7.43 -10.78
C VAL A 44 -17.99 6.84 -9.93
N ALA A 45 -16.97 6.29 -10.59
CA ALA A 45 -15.80 5.76 -9.91
C ALA A 45 -14.97 6.87 -9.26
N GLU A 46 -14.57 6.68 -8.01
CA GLU A 46 -13.69 7.57 -7.25
C GLU A 46 -12.57 6.78 -6.57
N ARG A 47 -11.33 7.26 -6.74
CA ARG A 47 -10.18 6.79 -5.95
C ARG A 47 -10.14 7.48 -4.60
N ASP A 48 -10.42 6.72 -3.55
CA ASP A 48 -10.27 7.15 -2.17
C ASP A 48 -8.80 7.02 -1.74
N ASN A 49 -7.96 7.93 -2.24
CA ASN A 49 -6.53 8.01 -1.91
C ASN A 49 -6.29 8.14 -0.38
N ALA A 50 -7.28 8.61 0.38
CA ALA A 50 -7.18 8.71 1.83
C ALA A 50 -7.27 7.34 2.52
N ARG A 51 -8.01 6.39 1.94
CA ARG A 51 -8.21 5.03 2.49
C ARG A 51 -7.42 3.94 1.75
N GLU A 52 -6.74 4.27 0.67
CA GLU A 52 -5.79 3.36 0.03
C GLU A 52 -4.63 3.02 0.98
N SER A 53 -4.41 1.72 1.16
CA SER A 53 -3.35 1.19 2.03
C SER A 53 -2.30 0.51 1.16
N TYR A 54 -1.08 1.06 1.18
CA TYR A 54 0.07 0.49 0.52
C TYR A 54 1.02 -0.07 1.57
N TYR A 55 1.58 -1.25 1.31
CA TYR A 55 2.72 -1.75 2.06
C TYR A 55 3.71 -2.46 1.14
N ALA A 56 4.99 -2.38 1.48
CA ALA A 56 6.06 -3.15 0.88
C ALA A 56 6.75 -3.94 1.98
N GLN A 57 6.90 -5.25 1.80
CA GLN A 57 7.60 -6.10 2.76
C GLN A 57 8.85 -6.69 2.11
N LEU A 58 9.99 -6.46 2.73
CA LEU A 58 11.28 -7.00 2.34
C LEU A 58 11.69 -8.09 3.32
N LYS A 59 12.10 -9.24 2.79
CA LYS A 59 12.83 -10.24 3.56
C LYS A 59 14.31 -9.87 3.55
N CYS A 60 14.89 -9.67 4.71
CA CYS A 60 16.27 -9.24 4.90
C CYS A 60 17.04 -10.32 5.65
N HIS A 61 18.32 -10.46 5.33
CA HIS A 61 19.21 -11.43 5.95
C HIS A 61 20.34 -10.68 6.66
N ASP A 62 20.55 -10.97 7.95
CA ASP A 62 21.71 -10.46 8.69
C ASP A 62 22.84 -11.49 8.63
N PRO A 63 24.07 -11.14 8.19
CA PRO A 63 25.17 -12.11 8.12
C PRO A 63 25.54 -12.77 9.45
N SER A 64 25.10 -12.19 10.57
CA SER A 64 25.41 -12.62 11.93
C SER A 64 24.19 -13.19 12.68
N SER A 65 23.00 -13.21 12.07
CA SER A 65 21.73 -13.56 12.72
C SER A 65 20.72 -14.17 11.74
N ASP A 66 19.49 -14.36 12.18
CA ASP A 66 18.38 -14.92 11.40
C ASP A 66 17.77 -13.90 10.41
N ASP A 67 16.95 -14.43 9.51
CA ASP A 67 16.14 -13.63 8.59
C ASP A 67 15.13 -12.74 9.36
N TYR A 68 15.06 -11.47 8.98
CA TYR A 68 14.09 -10.51 9.51
C TYR A 68 13.27 -9.88 8.37
N TYR A 69 12.17 -9.23 8.72
CA TYR A 69 11.32 -8.55 7.75
C TYR A 69 11.22 -7.06 8.05
N VAL A 70 11.43 -6.24 7.03
CA VAL A 70 11.17 -4.79 7.07
C VAL A 70 9.92 -4.52 6.24
N THR A 71 8.88 -4.01 6.90
CA THR A 71 7.60 -3.67 6.26
C THR A 71 7.43 -2.16 6.27
N PHE A 72 7.35 -1.56 5.09
CA PHE A 72 7.01 -0.16 4.90
C PHE A 72 5.50 -0.05 4.76
N THR A 73 4.87 0.82 5.53
CA THR A 73 3.48 1.27 5.31
C THR A 73 3.50 2.76 5.01
N ARG A 74 2.33 3.34 4.71
CA ARG A 74 2.20 4.79 4.52
C ARG A 74 2.71 5.63 5.70
N LYS A 75 2.68 5.10 6.93
CA LYS A 75 2.96 5.89 8.14
C LYS A 75 4.06 5.32 9.02
N THR A 76 4.49 4.10 8.77
CA THR A 76 5.37 3.38 9.69
C THR A 76 6.28 2.44 8.93
N VAL A 77 7.53 2.36 9.39
CA VAL A 77 8.44 1.25 9.11
C VAL A 77 8.31 0.27 10.27
N ARG A 78 7.96 -0.98 9.98
CA ARG A 78 7.80 -2.04 10.97
C ARG A 78 8.86 -3.11 10.77
N LEU A 79 9.63 -3.36 11.82
CA LEU A 79 10.56 -4.47 11.91
C LEU A 79 9.89 -5.68 12.59
N SER A 80 10.05 -6.88 12.03
CA SER A 80 9.53 -8.12 12.63
C SER A 80 10.46 -9.31 12.42
N SER A 81 10.28 -10.34 13.25
CA SER A 81 11.06 -11.60 13.24
C SER A 81 12.56 -11.44 13.50
N TYR A 82 13.00 -10.30 14.03
CA TYR A 82 14.37 -10.13 14.51
C TYR A 82 14.53 -10.79 15.88
N GLN A 83 15.69 -11.42 16.12
CA GLN A 83 16.05 -11.98 17.42
C GLN A 83 17.15 -11.18 18.16
N ASP A 84 17.84 -10.29 17.44
CA ASP A 84 18.94 -9.49 17.96
C ASP A 84 18.58 -7.99 17.93
N ASP A 85 18.65 -7.33 19.08
CA ASP A 85 18.41 -5.89 19.21
C ASP A 85 19.45 -5.06 18.42
N ALA A 86 20.62 -5.60 18.10
CA ALA A 86 21.57 -4.96 17.19
C ALA A 86 21.02 -4.82 15.76
N ILE A 87 20.10 -5.71 15.32
CA ILE A 87 19.38 -5.53 14.05
C ILE A 87 18.48 -4.31 14.15
N LYS A 88 17.71 -4.20 15.23
CA LYS A 88 16.83 -3.06 15.47
C LYS A 88 17.60 -1.73 15.44
N GLY A 89 18.70 -1.64 16.19
CA GLY A 89 19.51 -0.41 16.23
C GLY A 89 20.09 0.00 14.88
N ARG A 90 20.51 -0.97 14.05
CA ARG A 90 20.98 -0.70 12.68
C ARG A 90 19.85 -0.22 11.77
N VAL A 91 18.68 -0.83 11.85
CA VAL A 91 17.50 -0.44 11.04
C VAL A 91 16.99 0.94 11.45
N GLU A 92 16.97 1.26 12.75
CA GLU A 92 16.61 2.59 13.26
C GLU A 92 17.60 3.65 12.75
N THR A 93 18.91 3.41 12.92
CA THR A 93 19.96 4.32 12.42
C THR A 93 19.86 4.55 10.91
N TRP A 94 19.55 3.50 10.14
CA TRP A 94 19.32 3.62 8.71
C TRP A 94 18.06 4.42 8.40
N ALA A 95 16.96 4.14 9.08
CA ALA A 95 15.68 4.82 8.85
C ALA A 95 15.80 6.33 9.12
N ASP A 96 16.45 6.71 10.23
CA ASP A 96 16.71 8.11 10.60
C ASP A 96 17.58 8.85 9.57
N ALA A 97 18.39 8.11 8.80
CA ALA A 97 19.27 8.68 7.77
C ALA A 97 18.61 8.80 6.39
N VAL A 98 17.37 8.32 6.20
CA VAL A 98 16.65 8.37 4.92
C VAL A 98 15.51 9.40 5.00
N PRO A 99 15.68 10.62 4.47
CA PRO A 99 14.67 11.69 4.57
C PRO A 99 13.33 11.37 3.92
N ALA A 100 13.28 10.38 3.02
CA ALA A 100 12.04 9.94 2.38
C ALA A 100 11.13 9.10 3.31
N LEU A 101 11.59 8.78 4.53
CA LEU A 101 10.84 8.00 5.52
C LEU A 101 10.20 8.87 6.63
N ASP A 102 10.42 10.19 6.60
CA ASP A 102 9.78 11.17 7.51
C ASP A 102 8.30 11.44 7.16
#